data_AF-A0A2E1I7T9-F1
#
_entry.id   AF-A0A2E1I7T9-F1
#
_cell.length_a   1.000
_cell.length_b   1.000
_cell.length_c   1.000
_cell.angle_alpha   90.00
_cell.angle_beta   90.00
_cell.angle_gamma   90.00
#
_symmetry.space_group_name_H-M   'P 1'
#
loop_
_entity.id
_entity.type
_entity.pdbx_description
1 polymer ?
#
loop_
_entity_poly.entity_id
_entity_poly.type
_entity_poly.pdbx_seq_one_letter_code
_entity_poly.pdbx_strand_id
1 'polypeptide(L)'
;MAAPKMTRGSFRGLVGSMENNERTRLLLIMPRSFRPEYELITEGLEINDDVFSTYLRPRSNLEEIKDAGFDSFNHSIHLIDIAMKDLGIWMKPLVSNHWNRSEIDVSPTSNCDFSTVTWTCFKHPDASDSSTILLPFDPLDFQGKCFTHLSSKEEINETLGSEPTIEDEIQNEEIENDDVVDEIIEVVGEENTESPLKVEVRQTIEMLKADGLDMTGIMEHPKFLDVSERASVAGIDVWTMVVGMFQ
;
A
#
# COMPACT_ATOMS: atom_id res chain seq x y z
N MET A 1 -1.85 -10.16 -8.04
CA MET A 1 -2.93 -9.15 -8.11
C MET A 1 -2.31 -7.79 -8.35
N ALA A 2 -3.10 -6.81 -8.82
CA ALA A 2 -2.70 -5.41 -8.77
C ALA A 2 -2.44 -4.94 -7.31
N ALA A 3 -1.56 -3.96 -7.16
CA ALA A 3 -1.33 -3.28 -5.89
C ALA A 3 -2.64 -2.70 -5.31
N PRO A 4 -2.82 -2.67 -3.98
CA PRO A 4 -4.07 -2.22 -3.39
C PRO A 4 -4.39 -0.75 -3.69
N LYS A 5 -5.65 -0.47 -4.01
CA LYS A 5 -6.17 0.87 -4.26
C LYS A 5 -6.28 1.65 -2.95
N MET A 6 -5.71 2.85 -2.90
CA MET A 6 -5.72 3.68 -1.69
C MET A 6 -6.77 4.79 -1.79
N THR A 7 -7.61 4.90 -0.75
CA THR A 7 -8.60 5.97 -0.57
C THR A 7 -8.41 6.64 0.80
N ARG A 8 -9.01 7.82 1.00
CA ARG A 8 -9.04 8.50 2.30
C ARG A 8 -10.46 8.50 2.84
N GLY A 9 -10.60 8.20 4.12
CA GLY A 9 -11.89 8.12 4.79
C GLY A 9 -11.80 7.39 6.12
N SER A 10 -12.94 7.12 6.74
CA SER A 10 -13.01 6.21 7.88
C SER A 10 -13.13 4.76 7.42
N PHE A 11 -12.57 3.84 8.22
CA PHE A 11 -12.63 2.42 7.91
C PHE A 11 -14.08 1.90 7.90
N ARG A 12 -14.91 2.40 8.83
CA ARG A 12 -16.35 2.14 8.88
C ARG A 12 -17.06 2.66 7.63
N GLY A 13 -16.67 3.82 7.11
CA GLY A 13 -17.22 4.38 5.87
C GLY A 13 -16.89 3.53 4.64
N LEU A 14 -15.71 2.91 4.60
CA LEU A 14 -15.28 2.03 3.50
C LEU A 14 -15.98 0.67 3.53
N VAL A 15 -16.06 0.04 4.70
CA VAL A 15 -16.56 -1.34 4.85
C VAL A 15 -18.08 -1.41 4.96
N GLY A 16 -18.73 -0.32 5.41
CA GLY A 16 -20.16 -0.33 5.71
C GLY A 16 -20.50 -1.04 7.03
N SER A 17 -21.77 -1.43 7.18
CA SER A 17 -22.26 -2.13 8.38
C SER A 17 -21.91 -3.63 8.34
N MET A 18 -21.67 -4.19 9.52
CA MET A 18 -21.36 -5.61 9.74
C MET A 18 -22.61 -6.52 9.65
N GLU A 19 -23.69 -6.07 9.02
CA GLU A 19 -24.96 -6.83 9.00
C GLU A 19 -24.84 -8.13 8.18
N ASN A 20 -23.80 -8.26 7.35
CA ASN A 20 -23.49 -9.48 6.63
C ASN A 20 -22.47 -10.35 7.40
N ASN A 21 -22.92 -11.49 7.94
CA ASN A 21 -22.11 -12.47 8.71
C ASN A 21 -21.08 -13.24 7.84
N GLU A 22 -20.86 -12.79 6.61
CA GLU A 22 -19.89 -13.38 5.68
C GLU A 22 -18.48 -12.80 5.83
N ARG A 23 -18.31 -11.73 6.65
CA ARG A 23 -17.05 -11.03 6.81
C ARG A 23 -16.59 -11.02 8.27
N THR A 24 -15.28 -10.89 8.45
CA THR A 24 -14.65 -10.80 9.77
C THR A 24 -13.59 -9.71 9.75
N ARG A 25 -13.32 -9.15 10.93
CA ARG A 25 -12.20 -8.24 11.12
C ARG A 25 -11.20 -8.78 12.11
N LEU A 26 -9.93 -8.50 11.84
CA LEU A 26 -8.82 -8.91 12.66
C LEU A 26 -7.71 -7.88 12.63
N LEU A 27 -6.82 -7.97 13.61
CA LEU A 27 -5.63 -7.12 13.71
C LEU A 27 -4.38 -7.91 13.37
N LEU A 28 -3.50 -7.31 12.59
CA LEU A 28 -2.15 -7.78 12.36
C LEU A 28 -1.17 -6.84 13.07
N ILE A 29 -0.23 -7.40 13.81
CA ILE A 29 0.84 -6.64 14.49
C ILE A 29 2.19 -7.16 14.02
N MET A 30 3.03 -6.25 13.54
CA MET A 30 4.36 -6.57 13.05
C MET A 30 5.32 -5.41 13.28
N PRO A 31 6.63 -5.65 13.41
CA PRO A 31 7.60 -4.57 13.32
C PRO A 31 7.48 -3.89 11.95
N ARG A 32 7.68 -2.57 11.93
CA ARG A 32 7.48 -1.74 10.75
C ARG A 32 8.45 -2.10 9.62
N SER A 33 9.62 -2.63 9.95
CA SER A 33 10.60 -3.16 9.00
C SER A 33 10.06 -4.34 8.18
N PHE A 34 9.12 -5.13 8.72
CA PHE A 34 8.53 -6.28 8.03
C PHE A 34 7.35 -5.93 7.13
N ARG A 35 6.88 -4.69 7.16
CA ARG A 35 5.74 -4.26 6.33
C ARG A 35 5.95 -4.51 4.83
N PRO A 36 7.11 -4.21 4.21
CA PRO A 36 7.31 -4.46 2.78
C PRO A 36 7.20 -5.94 2.41
N GLU A 37 7.75 -6.83 3.26
CA GLU A 37 7.64 -8.28 3.06
C GLU A 37 6.18 -8.74 3.18
N TYR A 38 5.47 -8.27 4.19
CA TYR A 38 4.04 -8.54 4.36
C TYR A 38 3.22 -8.06 3.15
N GLU A 39 3.47 -6.85 2.66
CA GLU A 39 2.78 -6.28 1.50
C GLU A 39 3.02 -7.13 0.24
N LEU A 40 4.27 -7.56 0.01
CA LEU A 40 4.63 -8.48 -1.08
C LEU A 40 3.91 -9.83 -0.98
N ILE A 41 3.81 -10.40 0.24
CA ILE A 41 3.04 -11.62 0.47
C ILE A 41 1.57 -11.41 0.05
N THR A 42 0.95 -10.30 0.49
CA THR A 42 -0.47 -10.06 0.22
C THR A 42 -0.80 -9.73 -1.22
N GLU A 43 0.13 -9.11 -1.96
CA GLU A 43 -0.02 -8.82 -3.40
C GLU A 43 -0.03 -10.09 -4.26
N GLY A 44 0.68 -11.13 -3.81
CA GLY A 44 0.73 -12.44 -4.46
C GLY A 44 -0.46 -13.36 -4.14
N LEU A 45 -1.40 -12.95 -3.29
CA LEU A 45 -2.58 -13.75 -2.97
C LEU A 45 -3.63 -13.65 -4.08
N GLU A 46 -4.51 -14.63 -4.18
CA GLU A 46 -5.69 -14.59 -5.05
C GLU A 46 -6.94 -14.65 -4.17
N ILE A 47 -7.57 -13.50 -3.94
CA ILE A 47 -8.76 -13.37 -3.09
C ILE A 47 -10.04 -13.41 -3.93
N ASN A 48 -11.10 -13.99 -3.37
CA ASN A 48 -12.38 -14.13 -4.05
C ASN A 48 -13.29 -12.92 -3.89
N ASP A 49 -13.22 -12.24 -2.74
CA ASP A 49 -13.87 -10.96 -2.47
C ASP A 49 -12.83 -9.92 -2.02
N ASP A 50 -13.20 -8.66 -2.17
CA ASP A 50 -12.36 -7.54 -1.76
C ASP A 50 -12.00 -7.57 -0.28
N VAL A 51 -10.76 -7.19 0.00
CA VAL A 51 -10.24 -7.01 1.36
C VAL A 51 -9.98 -5.54 1.61
N PHE A 52 -10.60 -5.01 2.67
CA PHE A 52 -10.43 -3.64 3.09
C PHE A 52 -9.47 -3.60 4.26
N SER A 53 -8.54 -2.65 4.25
CA SER A 53 -7.61 -2.51 5.37
C SER A 53 -7.19 -1.08 5.67
N THR A 54 -6.69 -0.86 6.88
CA THR A 54 -6.09 0.42 7.27
C THR A 54 -4.98 0.21 8.29
N TYR A 55 -3.96 1.06 8.24
CA TYR A 55 -2.89 1.07 9.24
C TYR A 55 -3.21 2.06 10.34
N LEU A 56 -3.44 1.56 11.54
CA LEU A 56 -3.71 2.37 12.72
C LEU A 56 -2.37 2.93 13.24
N ARG A 57 -2.25 4.26 13.30
CA ARG A 57 -1.02 4.95 13.72
C ARG A 57 -1.32 6.03 14.75
N PRO A 58 -1.20 5.72 16.05
CA PRO A 58 -1.22 6.73 17.11
C PRO A 58 -0.19 7.84 16.84
N ARG A 59 -0.62 9.10 17.00
CA ARG A 59 0.25 10.29 16.90
C ARG A 59 0.24 11.15 18.16
N SER A 60 -0.65 10.83 19.10
CA SER A 60 -0.82 11.46 20.41
C SER A 60 -0.82 10.36 21.48
N ASN A 61 -0.72 10.75 22.76
CA ASN A 61 -0.71 9.81 23.89
C ASN A 61 0.40 8.75 23.81
N LEU A 62 1.53 9.06 23.14
CA LEU A 62 2.58 8.09 22.86
C LEU A 62 3.24 7.54 24.13
N GLU A 63 3.36 8.36 25.18
CA GLU A 63 3.90 7.94 26.48
C GLU A 63 2.98 6.92 27.15
N GLU A 64 1.68 7.22 27.24
CA GLU A 64 0.66 6.32 27.79
C GLU A 64 0.60 4.97 27.04
N ILE A 65 0.68 5.01 25.71
CA ILE A 65 0.71 3.80 24.86
C ILE A 65 1.99 2.98 25.14
N LYS A 66 3.13 3.67 25.30
CA LYS A 66 4.41 3.02 25.62
C LYS A 66 4.42 2.43 27.03
N ASP A 67 3.84 3.12 28.00
CA ASP A 67 3.70 2.66 29.39
C ASP A 67 2.77 1.45 29.49
N ALA A 68 1.77 1.36 28.60
CA ALA A 68 0.96 0.16 28.40
C ALA A 68 1.71 -0.99 27.69
N GLY A 69 2.98 -0.80 27.36
CA GLY A 69 3.87 -1.83 26.81
C GLY A 69 3.80 -2.00 25.30
N PHE A 70 3.30 -1.01 24.55
CA PHE A 70 3.26 -1.06 23.08
C PHE A 70 4.12 0.02 22.42
N ASP A 71 5.07 -0.37 21.57
CA ASP A 71 5.87 0.57 20.78
C ASP A 71 5.20 0.88 19.44
N SER A 72 4.38 1.93 19.43
CA SER A 72 3.67 2.42 18.24
C SER A 72 4.57 3.04 17.16
N PHE A 73 5.85 3.32 17.45
CA PHE A 73 6.79 3.87 16.48
C PHE A 73 7.36 2.75 15.61
N ASN A 74 7.81 1.68 16.26
CA ASN A 74 8.46 0.55 15.59
C ASN A 74 7.50 -0.57 15.18
N HIS A 75 6.24 -0.56 15.61
CA HIS A 75 5.24 -1.55 15.21
C HIS A 75 4.16 -0.95 14.32
N SER A 76 3.70 -1.74 13.35
CA SER A 76 2.50 -1.47 12.57
C SER A 76 1.33 -2.24 13.17
N ILE A 77 0.22 -1.53 13.38
CA ILE A 77 -1.08 -2.14 13.66
C ILE A 77 -1.87 -2.05 12.36
N HIS A 78 -2.25 -3.18 11.80
CA HIS A 78 -2.98 -3.25 10.53
C HIS A 78 -4.32 -3.92 10.77
N LEU A 79 -5.38 -3.14 10.61
CA LEU A 79 -6.75 -3.59 10.72
C LEU A 79 -7.21 -4.04 9.34
N ILE A 80 -7.72 -5.26 9.26
CA ILE A 80 -8.27 -5.80 8.02
C ILE A 80 -9.72 -6.25 8.23
N ASP A 81 -10.51 -6.13 7.17
CA ASP A 81 -11.85 -6.65 7.02
C ASP A 81 -11.85 -7.56 5.79
N ILE A 82 -12.15 -8.83 5.98
CA ILE A 82 -11.99 -9.90 4.98
C ILE A 82 -13.19 -10.82 5.00
N ALA A 83 -13.58 -11.33 3.83
CA ALA A 83 -14.58 -12.39 3.74
C ALA A 83 -14.08 -13.65 4.44
N MET A 84 -14.96 -14.31 5.22
CA MET A 84 -14.64 -15.52 5.99
C MET A 84 -14.09 -16.64 5.10
N LYS A 85 -14.54 -16.73 3.84
CA LYS A 85 -14.05 -17.69 2.84
C LYS A 85 -12.60 -17.43 2.40
N ASP A 86 -12.16 -16.18 2.43
CA ASP A 86 -10.82 -15.76 2.02
C ASP A 86 -9.82 -15.69 3.19
N LEU A 87 -10.30 -15.79 4.43
CA LEU A 87 -9.47 -15.75 5.64
C LEU A 87 -8.33 -16.80 5.60
N GLY A 88 -8.63 -18.01 5.14
CA GLY A 88 -7.63 -19.08 5.02
C GLY A 88 -6.55 -18.74 3.99
N ILE A 89 -6.91 -18.13 2.87
CA ILE A 89 -5.99 -17.71 1.81
C ILE A 89 -5.02 -16.66 2.36
N TRP A 90 -5.56 -15.67 3.08
CA TRP A 90 -4.77 -14.58 3.64
C TRP A 90 -3.88 -14.99 4.81
N MET A 91 -4.40 -15.81 5.73
CA MET A 91 -3.66 -16.18 6.95
C MET A 91 -2.63 -17.28 6.72
N LYS A 92 -2.84 -18.18 5.75
CA LYS A 92 -1.94 -19.32 5.51
C LYS A 92 -0.46 -18.95 5.33
N PRO A 93 -0.06 -17.96 4.51
CA PRO A 93 1.35 -17.58 4.40
C PRO A 93 1.90 -17.02 5.72
N LEU A 94 1.11 -16.24 6.45
CA LEU A 94 1.53 -15.66 7.74
C LEU A 94 1.78 -16.77 8.78
N VAL A 95 0.86 -17.73 8.90
CA VAL A 95 1.00 -18.88 9.79
C VAL A 95 2.19 -19.76 9.39
N SER A 96 2.42 -19.93 8.08
CA SER A 96 3.61 -20.64 7.58
C SER A 96 4.92 -19.93 7.94
N ASN A 97 4.87 -18.60 8.07
CA ASN A 97 5.96 -17.76 8.56
C ASN A 97 5.94 -17.56 10.09
N HIS A 98 5.34 -18.51 10.82
CA HIS A 98 5.34 -18.58 12.29
C HIS A 98 4.59 -17.44 13.00
N TRP A 99 3.70 -16.73 12.31
CA TRP A 99 2.85 -15.74 12.98
C TRP A 99 1.89 -16.44 13.96
N ASN A 100 1.78 -15.87 15.15
CA ASN A 100 0.97 -16.43 16.23
C ASN A 100 -0.41 -15.79 16.27
N ARG A 101 -1.45 -16.63 16.32
CA ARG A 101 -2.81 -16.17 16.60
C ARG A 101 -2.99 -15.97 18.10
N SER A 102 -3.53 -14.82 18.49
CA SER A 102 -3.84 -14.46 19.87
C SER A 102 -5.11 -13.59 19.92
N GLU A 103 -5.57 -13.28 21.12
CA GLU A 103 -6.56 -12.24 21.35
C GLU A 103 -5.86 -11.00 21.88
N ILE A 104 -6.36 -9.83 21.51
CA ILE A 104 -5.84 -8.56 21.99
C ILE A 104 -6.97 -7.58 22.29
N ASP A 105 -6.85 -6.88 23.42
CA ASP A 105 -7.79 -5.83 23.77
C ASP A 105 -7.34 -4.50 23.18
N VAL A 106 -8.24 -3.84 22.45
CA VAL A 106 -8.03 -2.46 22.00
C VAL A 106 -8.89 -1.56 22.86
N SER A 107 -8.24 -0.67 23.61
CA SER A 107 -8.88 0.24 24.58
C SER A 107 -8.55 1.70 24.25
N PRO A 108 -9.41 2.65 24.65
CA PRO A 108 -9.11 4.07 24.50
C PRO A 108 -7.96 4.49 25.41
N THR A 109 -7.20 5.49 24.97
CA THR A 109 -6.37 6.29 25.88
C THR A 109 -7.26 7.18 26.77
N SER A 110 -6.67 7.75 27.83
CA SER A 110 -7.38 8.53 28.85
C SER A 110 -8.23 9.70 28.33
N ASN A 111 -7.92 10.23 27.13
CA ASN A 111 -8.62 11.37 26.51
C ASN A 111 -9.48 10.96 25.29
N CYS A 112 -9.70 9.67 25.10
CA CYS A 112 -10.49 9.14 23.99
C CYS A 112 -11.71 8.40 24.54
N ASP A 113 -12.82 8.41 23.79
CA ASP A 113 -14.06 7.76 24.21
C ASP A 113 -14.51 6.76 23.14
N PHE A 114 -14.20 5.49 23.39
CA PHE A 114 -14.80 4.34 22.72
C PHE A 114 -14.70 3.12 23.65
N SER A 115 -15.58 2.13 23.46
CA SER A 115 -15.56 0.93 24.31
C SER A 115 -14.38 0.03 23.98
N THR A 116 -13.76 -0.58 24.99
CA THR A 116 -12.79 -1.65 24.76
C THR A 116 -13.41 -2.78 23.96
N VAL A 117 -12.70 -3.23 22.93
CA VAL A 117 -13.11 -4.36 22.08
C VAL A 117 -11.97 -5.37 22.03
N THR A 118 -12.29 -6.65 22.21
CA THR A 118 -11.34 -7.76 22.04
C THR A 118 -11.34 -8.21 20.58
N TRP A 119 -10.16 -8.31 19.98
CA TRP A 119 -9.97 -8.66 18.58
C TRP A 119 -9.19 -9.97 18.45
N THR A 120 -9.54 -10.78 17.44
CA THR A 120 -8.59 -11.78 16.95
C THR A 120 -7.40 -11.06 16.34
N CYS A 121 -6.19 -11.46 16.74
CA CYS A 121 -4.95 -10.85 16.29
C CYS A 121 -3.96 -11.90 15.81
N PHE A 122 -3.25 -11.61 14.71
CA PHE A 122 -2.06 -12.36 14.30
C PHE A 122 -0.83 -11.48 14.48
N LYS A 123 0.16 -12.01 15.20
CA LYS A 123 1.38 -11.30 15.56
C LYS A 123 2.59 -11.91 14.87
N HIS A 124 3.41 -11.07 14.27
CA HIS A 124 4.74 -11.46 13.82
C HIS A 124 5.60 -11.95 15.01
N PRO A 125 6.49 -12.95 14.85
CA PRO A 125 7.33 -13.46 15.94
C PRO A 125 8.14 -12.38 16.67
N ASP A 126 8.63 -11.38 15.94
CA ASP A 126 9.42 -10.27 16.48
C ASP A 126 8.56 -9.07 16.96
N ALA A 127 7.23 -9.21 16.99
CA ALA A 127 6.33 -8.16 17.48
C ALA A 127 6.29 -8.10 19.01
N SER A 128 5.86 -6.97 19.56
CA SER A 128 5.62 -6.82 21.01
C SER A 128 4.55 -7.79 21.53
N ASP A 129 4.82 -8.43 22.66
CA ASP A 129 3.93 -9.41 23.30
C ASP A 129 2.75 -8.80 24.10
N SER A 130 2.41 -7.54 23.84
CA SER A 130 1.37 -6.80 24.58
C SER A 130 -0.01 -7.46 24.42
N SER A 131 -0.70 -7.71 25.54
CA SER A 131 -2.08 -8.23 25.54
C SER A 131 -3.14 -7.15 25.29
N THR A 132 -2.74 -5.88 25.35
CA THR A 132 -3.61 -4.72 25.20
C THR A 132 -2.89 -3.65 24.39
N ILE A 133 -3.63 -2.95 23.54
CA ILE A 133 -3.18 -1.75 22.81
C ILE A 133 -4.09 -0.59 23.18
N LEU A 134 -3.49 0.53 23.54
CA LEU A 134 -4.20 1.79 23.70
C LEU A 134 -4.19 2.56 22.38
N LEU A 135 -5.35 3.10 21.98
CA LEU A 135 -5.48 3.97 20.81
C LEU A 135 -6.10 5.32 21.20
N PRO A 136 -5.59 6.44 20.65
CA PRO A 136 -6.14 7.78 20.90
C PRO A 136 -7.30 8.13 19.95
N PHE A 137 -7.89 7.14 19.28
CA PHE A 137 -9.02 7.27 18.37
C PHE A 137 -9.76 5.94 18.24
N ASP A 138 -11.05 5.97 17.86
CA ASP A 138 -11.80 4.76 17.49
C ASP A 138 -11.15 4.11 16.24
N PRO A 139 -10.70 2.85 16.32
CA PRO A 139 -10.06 2.16 15.20
C PRO A 139 -10.95 2.03 13.96
N LEU A 140 -12.28 2.12 14.11
CA LEU A 140 -13.23 2.00 13.01
C LEU A 140 -13.60 3.36 12.40
N ASP A 141 -13.56 4.45 13.16
CA ASP A 141 -14.10 5.75 12.71
C ASP A 141 -13.02 6.82 12.43
N PHE A 142 -11.75 6.50 12.68
CA PHE A 142 -10.64 7.42 12.41
C PHE A 142 -10.46 7.72 10.91
N GLN A 143 -10.24 9.00 10.58
CA GLN A 143 -9.98 9.48 9.22
C GLN A 143 -8.54 9.18 8.79
N GLY A 144 -8.36 8.21 7.91
CA GLY A 144 -7.05 7.69 7.54
C GLY A 144 -6.92 7.30 6.07
N LYS A 145 -5.79 6.67 5.76
CA LYS A 145 -5.62 5.94 4.50
C LYS A 145 -6.27 4.58 4.66
N CYS A 146 -7.17 4.24 3.75
CA CYS A 146 -7.74 2.92 3.65
C CYS A 146 -7.31 2.29 2.32
N PHE A 147 -7.17 0.98 2.31
CA PHE A 147 -6.64 0.21 1.21
C PHE A 147 -7.66 -0.86 0.82
N THR A 148 -7.92 -1.00 -0.47
CA THR A 148 -8.77 -2.05 -1.03
C THR A 148 -7.90 -2.97 -1.87
N HIS A 149 -7.80 -4.23 -1.47
CA HIS A 149 -7.25 -5.30 -2.29
C HIS A 149 -8.42 -5.86 -3.09
N LEU A 150 -8.38 -5.65 -4.41
CA LEU A 150 -9.46 -6.03 -5.31
C LEU A 150 -9.41 -7.53 -5.58
N SER A 151 -10.57 -8.17 -5.62
CA SER A 151 -10.67 -9.55 -6.07
C SER A 151 -10.38 -9.68 -7.57
N SER A 152 -9.88 -10.83 -8.00
CA SER A 152 -9.63 -11.13 -9.42
C SER A 152 -10.88 -11.06 -10.29
N LYS A 153 -12.09 -10.99 -9.70
CA LYS A 153 -13.34 -10.80 -10.44
C LYS A 153 -13.57 -9.35 -10.87
N GLU A 154 -13.03 -8.38 -10.14
CA GLU A 154 -13.24 -6.96 -10.43
C GLU A 154 -12.22 -6.37 -11.41
N GLU A 155 -11.02 -6.94 -11.55
CA GLU A 155 -10.07 -6.56 -12.63
C GLU A 155 -10.74 -6.66 -14.01
N ILE A 156 -11.68 -7.60 -14.18
CA ILE A 156 -12.42 -7.81 -15.44
C ILE A 156 -13.44 -6.67 -15.68
N ASN A 157 -13.98 -6.06 -14.63
CA ASN A 157 -14.97 -4.97 -14.74
C ASN A 157 -14.32 -3.58 -14.86
N GLU A 158 -13.19 -3.31 -14.18
CA GLU A 158 -12.47 -2.03 -14.34
C GLU A 158 -11.77 -1.93 -15.71
N THR A 159 -11.41 -3.06 -16.35
CA THR A 159 -10.82 -3.07 -17.71
C THR A 159 -11.84 -2.77 -18.83
N LEU A 160 -13.15 -2.88 -18.56
CA LEU A 160 -14.23 -2.63 -19.52
C LEU A 160 -14.94 -1.26 -19.32
N GLY A 161 -14.47 -0.45 -18.37
CA GLY A 161 -15.13 0.80 -17.97
C GLY A 161 -14.46 2.10 -18.44
N SER A 162 -13.35 2.05 -19.20
CA SER A 162 -12.63 3.23 -19.67
C SER A 162 -12.56 3.32 -21.19
N GLU A 163 -13.70 3.59 -21.83
CA GLU A 163 -13.74 4.22 -23.14
C GLU A 163 -14.68 5.44 -23.06
N PRO A 164 -14.21 6.69 -23.26
CA PRO A 164 -15.09 7.78 -23.59
C PRO A 164 -15.40 7.68 -25.09
N THR A 165 -16.59 7.19 -25.44
CA THR A 165 -17.12 7.31 -26.80
C THR A 165 -17.58 8.75 -27.01
N ILE A 166 -16.93 9.43 -27.96
CA ILE A 166 -17.32 10.73 -28.53
C ILE A 166 -18.38 10.47 -29.62
N GLU A 167 -19.21 11.47 -29.91
CA GLU A 167 -20.22 11.61 -31.00
C GLU A 167 -21.62 11.08 -30.61
N ASP A 168 -22.73 11.83 -30.65
CA ASP A 168 -23.07 13.18 -31.12
C ASP A 168 -24.43 13.56 -30.48
N GLU A 169 -24.64 14.84 -30.13
CA GLU A 169 -25.80 15.62 -30.63
C GLU A 169 -25.74 17.08 -30.16
N ILE A 170 -25.74 17.96 -31.16
CA ILE A 170 -25.70 19.42 -31.11
C ILE A 170 -27.12 19.96 -30.87
N GLN A 171 -27.27 20.97 -29.99
CA GLN A 171 -28.04 22.20 -30.30
C GLN A 171 -27.93 23.32 -29.24
N ASN A 172 -27.41 24.46 -29.71
CA ASN A 172 -27.73 25.87 -29.41
C ASN A 172 -27.95 26.33 -27.95
N GLU A 173 -27.13 27.29 -27.50
CA GLU A 173 -27.45 28.73 -27.57
C GLU A 173 -26.20 29.58 -27.26
N GLU A 174 -26.05 30.67 -28.02
CA GLU A 174 -24.97 31.66 -27.97
C GLU A 174 -25.05 32.55 -26.70
N ILE A 175 -23.93 33.16 -26.30
CA ILE A 175 -23.71 34.63 -26.23
C ILE A 175 -22.34 34.93 -25.55
N GLU A 176 -21.40 35.38 -26.41
CA GLU A 176 -20.45 36.52 -26.34
C GLU A 176 -19.66 36.96 -25.09
N ASN A 177 -18.34 37.15 -25.36
CA ASN A 177 -17.39 38.23 -24.95
C ASN A 177 -16.96 38.30 -23.46
N ASP A 178 -15.73 38.63 -23.05
CA ASP A 178 -14.55 39.24 -23.67
C ASP A 178 -13.32 39.00 -22.74
N ASP A 179 -12.13 39.34 -23.24
CA ASP A 179 -10.89 39.74 -22.55
C ASP A 179 -9.89 38.72 -21.92
N VAL A 180 -8.83 38.57 -22.71
CA VAL A 180 -7.39 38.40 -22.44
C VAL A 180 -6.90 38.84 -21.04
N VAL A 181 -6.19 37.93 -20.35
CA VAL A 181 -4.94 38.28 -19.65
C VAL A 181 -4.03 37.05 -19.53
N ASP A 182 -2.83 37.25 -20.07
CA ASP A 182 -1.64 36.42 -20.02
C ASP A 182 -1.07 36.46 -18.59
N GLU A 183 -0.93 35.30 -17.93
CA GLU A 183 -0.06 35.20 -16.75
C GLU A 183 0.70 33.87 -16.78
N ILE A 184 1.97 34.02 -17.11
CA ILE A 184 3.03 33.03 -17.19
C ILE A 184 3.30 32.54 -15.77
N ILE A 185 3.16 31.24 -15.50
CA ILE A 185 3.68 30.62 -14.27
C ILE A 185 4.78 29.63 -14.66
N GLU A 186 6.00 30.03 -14.33
CA GLU A 186 7.23 29.23 -14.38
C GLU A 186 7.18 28.03 -13.43
N VAL A 187 7.61 26.89 -13.99
CA VAL A 187 8.55 25.89 -13.43
C VAL A 187 8.58 25.75 -11.90
N VAL A 188 8.04 24.64 -11.40
CA VAL A 188 8.66 23.91 -10.29
C VAL A 188 8.86 22.48 -10.77
N GLY A 189 10.11 22.17 -11.12
CA GLY A 189 10.51 20.82 -11.47
C GLY A 189 10.20 19.88 -10.32
N GLU A 190 9.57 18.75 -10.63
CA GLU A 190 9.56 17.59 -9.75
C GLU A 190 11.02 17.23 -9.50
N GLU A 191 11.50 17.51 -8.29
CA GLU A 191 12.82 17.11 -7.86
C GLU A 191 12.85 15.59 -7.91
N ASN A 192 13.45 15.09 -8.98
CA ASN A 192 13.63 13.68 -9.26
C ASN A 192 14.39 13.06 -8.08
N THR A 193 13.67 12.45 -7.13
CA THR A 193 14.24 11.69 -6.01
C THR A 193 14.81 10.34 -6.48
N GLU A 194 15.16 10.22 -7.75
CA GLU A 194 15.95 9.11 -8.26
C GLU A 194 17.42 9.41 -7.93
N SER A 195 18.09 8.51 -7.22
CA SER A 195 19.52 8.68 -6.94
C SER A 195 20.27 8.85 -8.27
N PRO A 196 21.29 9.73 -8.35
CA PRO A 196 22.01 10.00 -9.60
C PRO A 196 22.55 8.71 -10.25
N LEU A 197 22.84 7.71 -9.42
CA LEU A 197 23.29 6.39 -9.84
C LEU A 197 22.19 5.55 -10.51
N LYS A 198 20.93 5.65 -10.08
CA LYS A 198 19.80 4.99 -10.77
C LYS A 198 19.56 5.62 -12.15
N VAL A 199 19.66 6.95 -12.26
CA VAL A 199 19.58 7.64 -13.55
C VAL A 199 20.68 7.15 -14.49
N GLU A 200 21.91 7.02 -13.99
CA GLU A 200 23.06 6.51 -14.76
C GLU A 200 22.86 5.06 -15.24
N VAL A 201 22.35 4.17 -14.37
CA VAL A 201 22.01 2.78 -14.74
C VAL A 201 20.97 2.77 -15.86
N ARG A 202 19.89 3.55 -15.73
CA ARG A 202 18.82 3.62 -16.73
C ARG A 202 19.33 4.15 -18.07
N GLN A 203 20.06 5.26 -18.06
CA GLN A 203 20.65 5.84 -19.27
C GLN A 203 21.60 4.87 -19.98
N THR A 204 22.37 4.10 -19.21
CA THR A 204 23.28 3.08 -19.77
C THR A 204 22.51 1.94 -20.44
N ILE A 205 21.40 1.48 -19.84
CA ILE A 205 20.53 0.46 -20.44
C ILE A 205 19.86 1.00 -21.72
N GLU A 206 19.34 2.24 -21.68
CA GLU A 206 18.74 2.91 -22.84
C GLU A 206 19.70 3.03 -24.01
N MET A 207 20.94 3.46 -23.75
CA MET A 207 21.99 3.56 -24.77
C MET A 207 22.31 2.19 -25.39
N LEU A 208 22.49 1.16 -24.58
CA LEU A 208 22.83 -0.18 -25.08
C LEU A 208 21.66 -0.86 -25.79
N LYS A 209 20.42 -0.57 -25.37
CA LYS A 209 19.20 -1.00 -26.07
C LYS A 209 19.10 -0.30 -27.43
N ALA A 210 19.45 0.98 -27.52
CA ALA A 210 19.50 1.71 -28.79
C ALA A 210 20.58 1.17 -29.75
N ASP A 211 21.68 0.63 -29.20
CA ASP A 211 22.70 -0.10 -29.97
C ASP A 211 22.23 -1.52 -30.41
N GLY A 212 21.00 -1.91 -30.06
CA GLY A 212 20.36 -3.15 -30.49
C GLY A 212 20.72 -4.38 -29.66
N LEU A 213 21.34 -4.20 -28.49
CA LEU A 213 21.65 -5.31 -27.60
C LEU A 213 20.38 -5.77 -26.87
N ASP A 214 20.22 -7.09 -26.78
CA ASP A 214 19.21 -7.72 -25.97
C ASP A 214 19.62 -7.74 -24.48
N MET A 215 18.70 -8.16 -23.60
CA MET A 215 18.93 -8.18 -22.15
C MET A 215 20.23 -8.90 -21.76
N THR A 216 20.54 -10.01 -22.44
CA THR A 216 21.77 -10.79 -22.21
C THR A 216 23.00 -9.99 -22.65
N GLY A 217 22.97 -9.39 -23.85
CA GLY A 217 24.06 -8.56 -24.35
C GLY A 217 24.31 -7.32 -23.49
N ILE A 218 23.27 -6.69 -22.95
CA ILE A 218 23.43 -5.55 -22.03
C ILE A 218 24.13 -5.98 -20.75
N MET A 219 23.71 -7.10 -20.15
CA MET A 219 24.30 -7.61 -18.90
C MET A 219 25.78 -7.94 -19.03
N GLU A 220 26.22 -8.38 -20.20
CA GLU A 220 27.63 -8.72 -20.47
C GLU A 220 28.46 -7.52 -20.95
N HIS A 221 27.83 -6.37 -21.20
CA HIS A 221 28.52 -5.22 -21.79
C HIS A 221 29.42 -4.51 -20.76
N PRO A 222 30.70 -4.21 -21.08
CA PRO A 222 31.65 -3.61 -20.13
C PRO A 222 31.19 -2.30 -19.50
N LYS A 223 30.48 -1.45 -20.27
CA LYS A 223 29.94 -0.18 -19.75
C LYS A 223 28.80 -0.40 -18.74
N PHE A 224 28.03 -1.45 -18.91
CA PHE A 224 26.92 -1.77 -18.00
C PHE A 224 27.44 -2.43 -16.72
N LEU A 225 28.45 -3.29 -16.82
CA LEU A 225 29.09 -3.93 -15.67
C LEU A 225 29.68 -2.91 -14.68
N ASP A 226 30.37 -1.86 -15.16
CA ASP A 226 30.92 -0.80 -14.29
C ASP A 226 29.84 -0.06 -13.48
N VAL A 227 28.75 0.32 -14.16
CA VAL A 227 27.65 1.08 -13.53
C VAL A 227 26.83 0.17 -12.61
N SER A 228 26.61 -1.09 -13.01
CA SER A 228 25.85 -2.06 -12.22
C SER A 228 26.56 -2.49 -10.93
N GLU A 229 27.88 -2.59 -10.92
CA GLU A 229 28.65 -2.87 -9.70
C GLU A 229 28.48 -1.74 -8.69
N ARG A 230 28.66 -0.49 -9.14
CA ARG A 230 28.46 0.70 -8.30
C ARG A 230 27.04 0.77 -7.77
N ALA A 231 26.04 0.49 -8.61
CA ALA A 231 24.64 0.48 -8.23
C ALA A 231 24.32 -0.63 -7.20
N SER A 232 24.88 -1.83 -7.39
CA SER A 232 24.71 -2.96 -6.47
C SER A 232 25.29 -2.66 -5.08
N VAL A 233 26.46 -2.00 -5.01
CA VAL A 233 27.06 -1.55 -3.73
C VAL A 233 26.18 -0.52 -3.02
N ALA A 234 25.47 0.33 -3.78
CA ALA A 234 24.50 1.27 -3.25
C ALA A 234 23.14 0.65 -2.89
N GLY A 235 22.99 -0.68 -2.99
CA GLY A 235 21.75 -1.40 -2.70
C GLY A 235 20.65 -1.18 -3.75
N ILE A 236 21.03 -0.78 -4.97
CA ILE A 236 20.10 -0.60 -6.09
C ILE A 236 19.95 -1.94 -6.81
N ASP A 237 18.71 -2.40 -6.96
CA ASP A 237 18.40 -3.62 -7.70
C ASP A 237 18.44 -3.38 -9.21
N VAL A 238 19.61 -3.62 -9.79
CA VAL A 238 19.88 -3.44 -11.22
C VAL A 238 19.10 -4.44 -12.09
N TRP A 239 18.84 -5.65 -11.59
CA TRP A 239 18.15 -6.68 -12.36
C TRP A 239 16.71 -6.24 -12.70
N THR A 240 15.99 -5.74 -11.70
CA THR A 240 14.64 -5.20 -11.89
C THR A 240 14.64 -3.98 -12.82
N MET A 241 15.68 -3.15 -12.79
CA MET A 241 15.81 -2.02 -13.71
C MET A 241 15.98 -2.46 -15.16
N VAL A 242 16.80 -3.48 -15.42
CA VAL A 242 16.96 -4.01 -16.78
C VAL A 242 15.66 -4.65 -17.25
N VAL A 243 15.06 -5.54 -16.46
CA VAL A 243 13.81 -6.24 -16.85
C VAL A 243 12.69 -5.25 -17.12
N GLY A 244 12.52 -4.22 -16.27
CA GLY A 244 11.50 -3.20 -16.45
C GLY A 244 11.66 -2.34 -17.72
N MET A 245 12.82 -2.36 -18.37
CA MET A 245 13.07 -1.64 -19.63
C MET A 245 12.90 -2.50 -20.88
N PHE A 246 12.72 -3.81 -20.72
CA PHE A 246 12.50 -4.77 -21.81
C PHE A 246 11.09 -5.39 -21.80
N GLN A 247 10.26 -5.04 -20.82
CA GLN A 247 8.81 -5.25 -20.83
C GLN A 247 8.12 -4.15 -21.65
#